data_AF-A0A8E0FN52-F1
#
_entry.id   AF-A0A8E0FN52-F1
#
_cell.length_a   1.000
_cell.length_b   1.000
_cell.length_c   1.000
_cell.angle_alpha   90.00
_cell.angle_beta   90.00
_cell.angle_gamma   90.00
#
_symmetry.space_group_name_H-M   'P 1'
#
loop_
_entity.id
_entity.type
_entity.pdbx_description
1 polymer ?
#
loop_
_entity_poly.entity_id
_entity_poly.type
_entity_poly.pdbx_seq_one_letter_code
_entity_poly.pdbx_strand_id
1 'polypeptide(L)' 'MTLVAWRYQLIGPTPAGLRVRLCSQSRCVELEGQSGTTVAFSGIAAAEPLRFIWEVPGGGRLIPPLKVQRNEVIVNYR' A
#
# COMPACT_ATOMS: atom_id res chain seq x y z
N MET A 1 -6.95 -14.34 5.91
CA MET A 1 -7.32 -12.92 6.03
C MET A 1 -8.76 -12.74 5.56
N THR A 2 -9.47 -11.75 6.10
CA THR A 2 -10.87 -11.40 5.73
C THR A 2 -10.98 -9.94 5.29
N LEU A 3 -10.71 -9.00 6.18
CA LEU A 3 -10.67 -7.56 5.90
C LEU A 3 -9.29 -7.02 6.28
N VAL A 4 -8.72 -6.21 5.39
CA VAL A 4 -7.45 -5.53 5.63
C VAL A 4 -7.70 -4.02 5.57
N ALA A 5 -7.51 -3.34 6.70
CA ALA A 5 -7.43 -1.89 6.74
C ALA A 5 -5.97 -1.46 6.57
N TRP A 6 -5.75 -0.35 5.90
CA TRP A 6 -4.42 0.16 5.61
C TRP A 6 -4.38 1.67 5.76
N ARG A 7 -3.21 2.19 6.12
CA ARG A 7 -2.92 3.62 6.16
C ARG A 7 -1.47 3.87 5.84
N TYR A 8 -1.18 4.98 5.19
CA TYR A 8 0.17 5.52 5.11
C TYR A 8 0.19 7.04 5.29
N GLN A 9 1.36 7.58 5.60
CA GLN A 9 1.61 9.00 5.78
C GLN A 9 2.88 9.38 5.05
N LEU A 10 2.83 10.47 4.29
CA LEU A 10 3.97 10.98 3.54
C LEU A 10 4.53 12.24 4.21
N ILE A 11 5.83 12.45 4.07
CA ILE A 11 6.47 13.72 4.41
C ILE A 11 6.52 14.58 3.14
N GLY A 12 5.69 15.62 3.10
CA GLY A 12 5.56 16.50 1.94
C GLY A 12 4.42 16.10 0.99
N PRO A 13 4.39 16.64 -0.24
CA PRO A 13 3.30 16.42 -1.17
C PRO A 13 3.31 14.99 -1.74
N THR A 14 2.13 14.47 -2.07
CA THR A 14 2.00 13.25 -2.87
C THR A 14 2.49 13.53 -4.30
N PRO A 15 3.48 12.79 -4.83
CA PRO A 15 3.88 12.93 -6.23
C PRO A 15 2.72 12.68 -7.19
N ALA A 16 2.65 13.47 -8.26
CA ALA A 16 1.69 13.22 -9.34
C ALA A 16 1.91 11.83 -9.95
N GLY A 17 0.85 11.06 -10.12
CA GLY A 17 0.93 9.70 -10.66
C GLY A 17 1.49 8.66 -9.69
N LEU A 18 1.64 8.96 -8.39
CA LEU A 18 2.00 7.96 -7.40
C LEU A 18 0.99 6.79 -7.43
N ARG A 19 1.51 5.60 -7.70
CA ARG A 19 0.81 4.33 -7.58
C ARG A 19 1.28 3.63 -6.32
N VAL A 20 0.33 3.25 -5.48
CA VAL A 20 0.60 2.48 -4.26
C VAL A 20 -0.16 1.17 -4.35
N ARG A 21 0.54 0.06 -4.16
CA ARG A 21 -0.07 -1.29 -4.12
C ARG A 21 0.24 -1.95 -2.79
N LEU A 22 -0.72 -2.70 -2.27
CA LEU A 22 -0.48 -3.64 -1.18
C LEU A 22 -0.39 -5.04 -1.78
N CYS A 23 0.66 -5.79 -1.45
CA CYS A 23 0.93 -7.10 -2.01
C CYS A 23 1.17 -8.15 -0.93
N SER A 24 0.49 -9.28 -1.07
CA SER A 24 0.82 -10.58 -0.45
C SER A 24 1.81 -11.34 -1.34
N GLN A 25 2.05 -12.63 -1.07
CA GLN A 25 2.92 -13.42 -1.96
C GLN A 25 2.28 -13.72 -3.32
N SER A 26 0.95 -13.81 -3.38
CA SER A 26 0.21 -14.27 -4.56
C SER A 26 -0.76 -13.23 -5.15
N ARG A 27 -0.98 -12.10 -4.47
CA ARG A 27 -1.97 -11.11 -4.88
C ARG A 27 -1.54 -9.69 -4.52
N CYS A 28 -1.80 -8.75 -5.43
CA CYS A 28 -1.63 -7.31 -5.22
C CYS A 28 -2.95 -6.57 -5.44
N VAL A 29 -3.13 -5.46 -4.73
CA VAL A 29 -4.30 -4.59 -4.80
C VAL A 29 -3.82 -3.14 -4.86
N GLU A 30 -4.39 -2.35 -5.77
CA GLU A 30 -4.11 -0.92 -5.85
C GLU A 30 -4.83 -0.16 -4.73
N LEU A 31 -4.15 0.82 -4.14
CA LEU A 31 -4.64 1.59 -3.00
C LEU A 31 -4.99 3.01 -3.46
N GLU A 32 -6.22 3.43 -3.19
CA GLU A 32 -6.68 4.79 -3.47
C GLU A 32 -6.66 5.65 -2.21
N GLY A 33 -5.97 6.79 -2.27
CA GLY A 33 -5.80 7.69 -1.13
C GLY A 33 -4.74 7.20 -0.13
N GLN A 34 -4.73 7.78 1.07
CA GLN A 34 -3.74 7.48 2.12
C GLN A 34 -4.26 6.53 3.22
N SER A 35 -5.53 6.15 3.17
CA SER A 35 -6.11 5.16 4.06
C SER A 35 -7.35 4.52 3.43
N GLY A 36 -7.62 3.28 3.79
CA GLY A 36 -8.82 2.60 3.35
C GLY A 36 -8.93 1.17 3.87
N THR A 37 -9.87 0.42 3.31
CA THR A 37 -10.11 -0.99 3.63
C THR A 37 -10.29 -1.80 2.36
N THR A 38 -9.90 -3.07 2.38
CA THR A 38 -10.13 -3.99 1.27
C THR A 38 -10.42 -5.41 1.76
N VAL A 39 -11.26 -6.12 1.01
CA VAL A 39 -11.53 -7.55 1.19
C VAL A 39 -10.77 -8.40 0.17
N ALA A 40 -9.97 -7.77 -0.69
CA ALA A 40 -9.31 -8.44 -1.80
C ALA A 40 -8.24 -9.46 -1.37
N PHE A 41 -7.80 -9.49 -0.10
CA PHE A 41 -6.93 -10.55 0.44
C PHE A 41 -7.71 -11.70 1.09
N SER A 42 -9.03 -11.77 0.91
CA SER A 42 -9.85 -12.89 1.38
C SER A 42 -9.30 -14.23 0.89
N GLY A 43 -9.14 -15.18 1.81
CA GLY A 43 -8.61 -16.52 1.56
C GLY A 43 -7.09 -16.64 1.61
N ILE A 44 -6.34 -15.54 1.72
CA ILE A 44 -4.88 -15.58 1.87
C ILE A 44 -4.50 -15.91 3.31
N ALA A 45 -3.43 -16.68 3.53
CA ALA A 45 -2.99 -17.07 4.87
C ALA A 45 -2.57 -15.85 5.68
N ALA A 46 -3.07 -15.72 6.92
CA ALA A 46 -2.82 -14.54 7.75
C ALA A 46 -1.35 -14.36 8.15
N ALA A 47 -0.55 -15.42 8.09
CA ALA A 47 0.89 -15.40 8.32
C ALA A 47 1.68 -14.80 7.14
N GLU A 48 1.06 -14.61 5.97
CA GLU A 48 1.75 -14.01 4.83
C GLU A 48 2.04 -12.52 5.10
N PRO A 49 3.28 -12.05 4.84
CA PRO A 49 3.60 -10.65 4.98
C PRO A 49 2.92 -9.83 3.88
N LEU A 50 2.38 -8.67 4.26
CA LEU A 50 1.90 -7.67 3.32
C LEU A 50 2.99 -6.61 3.12
N ARG A 51 3.23 -6.22 1.85
CA ARG A 51 4.21 -5.21 1.47
C ARG A 51 3.54 -4.07 0.71
N PHE A 52 3.86 -2.84 1.10
CA PHE A 52 3.55 -1.68 0.29
C PHE A 52 4.58 -1.55 -0.84
N ILE A 53 4.09 -1.44 -2.06
CA ILE A 53 4.89 -1.21 -3.26
C ILE A 53 4.56 0.21 -3.76
N TRP A 54 5.61 1.02 -3.92
CA TRP A 54 5.50 2.44 -4.28
C TRP A 54 6.12 2.64 -5.66
N GLU A 55 5.40 3.30 -6.54
CA GLU A 55 5.86 3.54 -7.91
C GLU A 55 5.38 4.91 -8.39
N VAL A 56 6.25 5.66 -9.04
CA VAL A 56 5.87 6.86 -9.82
C VAL A 56 6.29 6.56 -11.25
N PRO A 57 5.35 6.20 -12.15
CA PRO A 57 5.69 5.87 -13.53
C PRO A 57 6.35 7.05 -14.24
N GLY A 58 7.38 6.77 -15.04
CA GLY A 58 8.15 7.77 -15.76
C GLY A 58 9.65 7.54 -15.62
N GLY A 59 10.44 8.60 -15.77
CA GLY A 59 11.90 8.55 -15.65
C GLY A 59 12.49 9.88 -15.20
N GLY A 60 13.74 9.85 -14.74
CA GLY A 60 14.43 11.02 -14.19
C GLY A 60 14.29 11.15 -12.67
N ARG A 61 14.68 12.31 -12.14
CA ARG A 61 14.69 12.56 -10.69
C ARG A 61 13.29 12.89 -10.19
N LEU A 62 12.88 12.24 -9.11
CA LEU A 62 11.66 12.60 -8.38
C LEU A 62 11.94 13.80 -7.46
N ILE A 63 11.31 14.95 -7.74
CA ILE A 63 11.53 16.21 -7.02
C ILE A 63 10.16 16.79 -6.59
N PRO A 64 9.90 16.93 -5.27
CA PRO A 64 10.69 16.39 -4.16
C PRO A 64 10.68 14.84 -4.17
N PRO A 65 11.65 14.18 -3.53
CA PRO A 65 11.64 12.72 -3.42
C PRO A 65 10.43 12.25 -2.60
N LEU A 66 9.90 11.09 -2.95
CA LEU A 66 8.90 10.40 -2.12
C LEU A 66 9.53 10.03 -0.78
N LYS A 67 8.91 10.47 0.32
CA LYS A 67 9.29 10.12 1.69
C LYS A 67 8.08 9.55 2.41
N VAL A 68 8.13 8.26 2.72
CA VAL A 68 7.08 7.58 3.50
C VAL A 68 7.46 7.68 4.98
N GLN A 69 6.63 8.35 5.76
CA GLN A 69 6.84 8.49 7.21
C GLN A 69 6.40 7.22 7.95
N ARG A 70 5.23 6.69 7.57
CA ARG A 70 4.60 5.54 8.19
C ARG A 70 3.73 4.84 7.15
N ASN A 71 3.67 3.53 7.26
CA ASN A 71 2.72 2.69 6.55
C ASN A 71 2.36 1.51 7.47
N GLU A 72 1.08 1.20 7.55
CA GLU A 72 0.57 0.22 8.51
C GLU A 72 -0.66 -0.50 7.95
N VAL A 73 -0.86 -1.71 8.46
CA VAL A 73 -2.01 -2.56 8.13
C VAL A 73 -2.62 -3.11 9.41
N ILE A 74 -3.94 -3.25 9.40
CA ILE A 74 -4.69 -4.02 10.38
C ILE A 74 -5.36 -5.16 9.62
N VAL A 75 -5.05 -6.39 10.01
CA VAL A 75 -5.47 -7.60 9.30
C VAL A 75 -6.44 -8.38 10.16
N ASN A 76 -7.69 -8.45 9.75
CA ASN A 76 -8.65 -9.39 10.32
C ASN A 76 -8.46 -10.77 9.69
N TYR A 77 -8.57 -11.82 10.50
CA TYR A 77 -8.46 -13.21 10.08
C TYR A 77 -9.43 -14.11 10.87
N ARG A 78 -9.59 -15.34 10.39
CA ARG A 78 -10.41 -16.40 11.00
C ARG A 78 -9.68 -17.72 10.84
#